data_AF-A0A2C9M886-F1
#
_entry.id   AF-A0A2C9M886-F1
#
_cell.length_a   1.000
_cell.length_b   1.000
_cell.length_c   1.000
_cell.angle_alpha   90.00
_cell.angle_beta   90.00
_cell.angle_gamma   90.00
#
_symmetry.space_group_name_H-M   'P 1'
#
loop_
_entity.id
_entity.type
_entity.pdbx_description
1 polymer ?
#
loop_
_entity_poly.entity_id
_entity_poly.type
_entity_poly.pdbx_seq_one_letter_code
_entity_poly.pdbx_strand_id
1 'polypeptide(L)'
;MSRFRVLVSTMSINKEVHIEQDKVVLRKELGFVSAASFVVGSIIGSGIFISPKGVLQNTGSVGLCLVVWAVAGLISLGSALCYAEMGAMIGISGGQYTYIRLGLGNFLGFIFAAQKTLLRNSISQIIMLLTFAKYTVSLLPTCGSPVLLEKLIAAITLGEHILKLQSNNKITDLFLNY
;
A
#
# COMPACT_ATOMS: atom_id res chain seq x y z
N MET A 1 -9.67 -32.99 -0.50
CA MET A 1 -10.44 -31.74 -0.64
C MET A 1 -11.55 -31.55 0.40
N SER A 2 -12.26 -32.59 0.87
CA SER A 2 -13.37 -32.43 1.83
C SER A 2 -12.95 -32.05 3.27
N ARG A 3 -11.80 -32.55 3.75
CA ARG A 3 -11.31 -32.27 5.12
C ARG A 3 -10.89 -30.81 5.37
N PHE A 4 -10.48 -30.09 4.32
CA PHE A 4 -10.10 -28.68 4.42
C PHE A 4 -11.34 -27.77 4.60
N ARG A 5 -12.45 -28.14 3.95
CA ARG A 5 -13.74 -27.43 4.08
C ARG A 5 -14.36 -27.61 5.47
N VAL A 6 -14.18 -28.78 6.09
CA VAL A 6 -14.63 -29.07 7.45
C VAL A 6 -13.80 -28.32 8.50
N LEU A 7 -12.49 -28.22 8.31
CA LEU A 7 -11.61 -27.45 9.21
C LEU A 7 -11.85 -25.93 9.15
N VAL A 8 -12.15 -25.39 7.97
CA VAL A 8 -12.57 -23.97 7.83
C VAL A 8 -13.91 -23.73 8.53
N SER A 9 -14.82 -24.71 8.52
CA SER A 9 -16.14 -24.57 9.16
C SER A 9 -16.07 -24.70 10.70
N THR A 10 -15.16 -25.50 11.26
CA THR A 10 -14.97 -25.59 12.72
C THR A 10 -14.15 -24.43 13.30
N MET A 11 -13.24 -23.83 12.53
CA MET A 11 -12.59 -22.56 12.92
C MET A 11 -13.57 -21.37 12.94
N SER A 12 -14.72 -21.50 12.29
CA SER A 12 -15.77 -20.46 12.28
C SER A 12 -16.61 -20.42 13.57
N ILE A 13 -16.49 -21.37 14.50
CA ILE A 13 -17.34 -21.47 15.70
C ILE A 13 -16.68 -20.91 16.97
N ASN A 14 -15.41 -20.49 16.92
CA ASN A 14 -14.69 -19.99 18.11
C ASN A 14 -14.33 -18.50 18.03
N LYS A 15 -15.21 -17.70 17.44
CA LYS A 15 -15.03 -16.25 17.30
C LYS A 15 -16.06 -15.46 18.09
N GLU A 16 -16.21 -15.80 19.36
CA GLU A 16 -16.66 -14.89 20.41
C GLU A 16 -15.51 -13.88 20.70
N VAL A 17 -15.15 -13.10 19.68
CA VAL A 17 -14.46 -11.82 19.90
C VAL A 17 -15.55 -10.79 19.73
N HIS A 18 -16.21 -10.44 20.84
CA HIS A 18 -17.09 -9.29 20.96
C HIS A 18 -16.27 -8.02 20.65
N ILE A 19 -16.10 -7.72 19.37
CA ILE A 19 -15.82 -6.36 18.94
C ILE A 19 -17.19 -5.72 18.86
N GLU A 20 -17.52 -4.87 19.82
CA GLU A 20 -18.62 -3.91 19.71
C GLU A 20 -18.27 -2.95 18.56
N GLN A 21 -18.52 -3.40 17.33
CA GLN A 21 -18.47 -2.55 16.16
C GLN A 21 -19.83 -1.90 16.03
N ASP A 22 -19.88 -0.62 16.40
CA ASP A 22 -20.89 0.29 15.85
C ASP A 22 -20.97 0.02 14.36
N LYS A 23 -22.12 -0.51 13.93
CA LYS A 23 -22.30 -1.15 12.64
C LYS A 23 -22.42 -0.05 11.59
N VAL A 24 -21.31 0.57 11.22
CA VAL A 24 -21.22 1.49 10.08
C VAL A 24 -21.41 0.65 8.82
N VAL A 25 -22.67 0.42 8.45
CA VAL A 25 -23.05 -0.28 7.23
C VAL A 25 -22.89 0.70 6.08
N LEU A 26 -21.74 0.66 5.41
CA LEU A 26 -21.56 1.36 4.15
C LEU A 26 -22.54 0.79 3.12
N ARG A 27 -23.36 1.66 2.52
CA ARG A 27 -24.20 1.33 1.37
C ARG A 27 -23.31 0.80 0.24
N LYS A 28 -23.55 -0.44 -0.20
CA LYS A 28 -22.86 -1.07 -1.34
C LYS A 28 -23.38 -0.48 -2.67
N GLU A 29 -23.05 0.77 -2.93
CA GLU A 29 -23.52 1.53 -4.12
C GLU A 29 -22.39 1.73 -5.14
N LEU A 30 -21.30 0.97 -5.05
CA LEU A 30 -20.24 0.98 -6.05
C LEU A 30 -20.64 0.05 -7.21
N GLY A 31 -21.17 0.62 -8.28
CA GLY A 31 -21.42 -0.10 -9.53
C GLY A 31 -20.12 -0.61 -10.18
N PHE A 32 -20.23 -1.62 -11.05
CA PHE A 32 -19.07 -2.27 -11.69
C PHE A 32 -18.11 -1.29 -12.37
N VAL A 33 -18.64 -0.35 -13.16
CA VAL A 33 -17.84 0.63 -13.90
C VAL A 33 -17.14 1.62 -12.96
N SER A 34 -17.81 2.02 -11.87
CA SER A 34 -17.24 2.91 -10.86
C SER A 34 -16.10 2.21 -10.11
N ALA A 35 -16.32 0.96 -9.69
CA ALA A 35 -15.30 0.14 -9.03
C ALA A 35 -14.10 -0.13 -9.95
N ALA A 36 -14.33 -0.49 -11.22
CA ALA A 36 -13.25 -0.73 -12.18
C ALA A 36 -12.42 0.52 -12.45
N SER A 37 -13.08 1.66 -12.68
CA SER A 37 -12.41 2.95 -12.89
C SER A 37 -11.59 3.38 -11.66
N PHE A 38 -12.13 3.17 -10.47
CA PHE A 38 -11.43 3.44 -9.22
C PHE A 38 -10.17 2.58 -9.07
N VAL A 39 -10.27 1.28 -9.34
CA VAL A 39 -9.12 0.36 -9.27
C VAL A 39 -8.05 0.77 -10.28
N VAL A 40 -8.44 1.04 -11.53
CA VAL A 40 -7.50 1.49 -12.57
C VAL A 40 -6.82 2.81 -12.18
N GLY A 41 -7.58 3.77 -11.67
CA GLY A 41 -7.05 5.05 -11.17
C GLY A 41 -6.14 4.89 -9.95
N SER A 42 -6.37 3.87 -9.12
CA SER A 42 -5.51 3.58 -7.96
C SER A 42 -4.18 2.90 -8.35
N ILE A 43 -4.14 2.21 -9.50
CA ILE A 43 -2.96 1.51 -10.01
C ILE A 43 -2.08 2.48 -10.83
N ILE A 44 -2.70 3.32 -11.66
CA ILE A 44 -1.98 4.30 -12.50
C ILE A 44 -1.57 5.49 -11.62
N GLY A 45 -0.34 5.44 -11.11
CA GLY A 45 0.27 6.51 -10.31
C GLY A 45 1.45 7.21 -10.97
N SER A 46 2.11 8.09 -10.22
CA SER A 46 3.33 8.84 -10.65
C SER A 46 4.53 7.96 -11.00
N GLY A 47 4.50 6.68 -10.62
CA GLY A 47 5.56 5.70 -10.88
C GLY A 47 5.84 5.44 -12.36
N ILE A 48 4.89 5.71 -13.26
CA ILE A 48 5.07 5.51 -14.71
C ILE A 48 6.09 6.48 -15.32
N PHE A 49 6.31 7.65 -14.72
CA PHE A 49 7.30 8.61 -15.23
C PHE A 49 8.73 8.24 -14.84
N ILE A 50 8.88 7.48 -13.75
CA ILE A 50 10.17 7.17 -13.12
C ILE A 50 10.68 5.80 -13.58
N SER A 51 9.80 4.80 -13.54
CA SER A 51 10.15 3.39 -13.69
C SER A 51 10.72 3.03 -15.07
N PRO A 52 10.23 3.57 -16.21
CA PRO A 52 10.76 3.23 -17.53
C PRO A 52 12.24 3.61 -17.70
N LYS A 53 12.65 4.78 -17.18
CA LYS A 53 14.05 5.21 -17.24
C LYS A 53 14.96 4.25 -16.45
N GLY A 54 14.51 3.82 -15.27
CA GLY A 54 15.24 2.85 -14.45
C GLY A 54 15.35 1.47 -15.10
N VAL A 55 14.25 0.94 -15.65
CA VAL A 55 14.28 -0.38 -16.31
C VAL A 55 15.11 -0.35 -17.58
N LEU A 56 15.00 0.72 -18.39
CA LEU A 56 15.78 0.85 -19.62
C LEU A 56 17.28 0.97 -19.34
N GLN A 57 17.69 1.70 -18.31
CA GLN A 57 19.09 1.80 -17.91
C GLN A 57 19.69 0.45 -17.47
N ASN A 58 18.92 -0.36 -16.74
CA ASN A 58 19.39 -1.68 -16.30
C ASN A 58 19.39 -2.73 -17.41
N THR A 59 18.53 -2.55 -18.42
CA THR A 59 18.29 -3.55 -19.46
C THR A 59 19.07 -3.27 -20.75
N GLY A 60 19.44 -2.00 -21.01
CA GLY A 60 20.23 -1.56 -22.16
C GLY A 60 19.51 -1.60 -23.52
N SER A 61 18.46 -2.40 -23.68
CA SER A 61 17.66 -2.53 -24.90
C SER A 61 16.16 -2.34 -24.66
N VAL A 62 15.49 -1.67 -25.60
CA VAL A 62 14.06 -1.39 -25.55
C VAL A 62 13.22 -2.67 -25.63
N GLY A 63 13.66 -3.66 -26.42
CA GLY A 63 12.93 -4.92 -26.57
C GLY A 63 12.86 -5.71 -25.26
N LEU A 64 13.99 -5.83 -24.57
CA LEU A 64 14.05 -6.50 -23.26
C LEU A 64 13.28 -5.71 -22.18
N CYS A 65 13.27 -4.37 -22.24
CA CYS A 65 12.47 -3.54 -21.33
C CYS A 65 10.96 -3.86 -21.44
N LEU A 66 10.44 -4.01 -22.66
CA LEU A 66 9.05 -4.40 -22.89
C LEU A 66 8.74 -5.81 -22.37
N VAL A 67 9.67 -6.76 -22.52
CA VAL A 67 9.52 -8.12 -21.97
C VAL A 67 9.45 -8.08 -20.45
N VAL A 68 10.33 -7.33 -19.77
CA VAL A 68 10.29 -7.17 -18.31
C VAL A 68 8.95 -6.58 -17.85
N TRP A 69 8.44 -5.57 -18.56
CA TRP A 69 7.13 -5.00 -18.27
C TRP A 69 5.98 -6.00 -18.46
N ALA A 70 6.02 -6.80 -19.52
CA ALA A 70 5.01 -7.83 -19.77
C ALA A 70 5.02 -8.91 -18.67
N VAL A 71 6.19 -9.38 -18.27
CA VAL A 71 6.35 -10.36 -17.17
C VAL A 71 5.87 -9.78 -15.84
N ALA A 72 6.23 -8.54 -15.52
CA ALA A 72 5.75 -7.85 -14.32
C ALA A 72 4.21 -7.72 -14.31
N GLY A 73 3.60 -7.41 -15.46
CA GLY A 73 2.17 -7.39 -15.64
C GLY A 73 1.52 -8.75 -15.36
N LEU A 74 2.11 -9.84 -15.88
CA LEU A 74 1.59 -11.19 -15.67
C LEU A 74 1.65 -11.62 -14.20
N ILE A 75 2.74 -11.31 -13.50
CA ILE A 75 2.89 -11.59 -12.06
C ILE A 75 1.86 -10.78 -11.25
N SER A 76 1.61 -9.53 -11.64
CA SER A 76 0.61 -8.67 -11.00
C SER A 76 -0.80 -9.22 -11.18
N LEU A 77 -1.16 -9.69 -12.38
CA LEU A 77 -2.44 -10.34 -12.66
C LEU A 77 -2.65 -11.58 -11.80
N GLY A 78 -1.64 -12.45 -11.68
CA GLY A 78 -1.71 -13.63 -10.81
C GLY A 78 -1.92 -13.26 -9.34
N SER A 79 -1.22 -12.22 -8.87
CA SER A 79 -1.39 -11.69 -7.51
C SER A 79 -2.82 -11.14 -7.30
N ALA A 80 -3.36 -10.41 -8.28
CA ALA A 80 -4.70 -9.84 -8.22
C ALA A 80 -5.80 -10.90 -8.17
N LEU A 81 -5.67 -11.99 -8.95
CA LEU A 81 -6.59 -13.13 -8.90
C LEU A 81 -6.60 -13.79 -7.52
N CYS A 82 -5.42 -14.05 -6.95
CA CYS A 82 -5.29 -14.61 -5.60
C CYS A 82 -5.97 -13.70 -4.56
N TYR A 83 -5.77 -12.38 -4.64
CA TYR A 83 -6.46 -11.42 -3.77
C TYR A 83 -7.98 -11.40 -4.01
N ALA A 84 -8.45 -11.59 -5.24
CA ALA A 84 -9.87 -11.65 -5.55
C ALA A 84 -10.54 -12.88 -4.94
N GLU A 85 -9.90 -14.05 -5.02
CA GLU A 85 -10.38 -15.27 -4.35
C GLU A 85 -10.43 -15.11 -2.83
N MET A 86 -9.40 -14.51 -2.25
CA MET A 86 -9.36 -14.24 -0.81
C MET A 86 -10.45 -13.24 -0.37
N GLY A 87 -10.69 -12.20 -1.18
CA GLY A 87 -11.76 -11.23 -0.96
C GLY A 87 -13.16 -11.80 -1.13
N ALA A 88 -13.34 -12.78 -2.01
CA ALA A 88 -14.60 -13.50 -2.16
C ALA A 88 -14.86 -14.47 -0.99
N MET A 89 -13.81 -15.08 -0.43
CA MET A 89 -13.92 -15.98 0.73
C MET A 89 -14.17 -15.26 2.05
N ILE A 90 -13.56 -14.08 2.25
CA ILE A 90 -13.60 -13.35 3.52
C ILE A 90 -14.32 -12.01 3.33
N GLY A 91 -15.64 -12.00 3.57
CA GLY A 91 -16.52 -10.85 3.42
C GLY A 91 -16.54 -9.86 4.61
N ILE A 92 -15.46 -9.80 5.40
CA ILE A 92 -15.35 -8.94 6.58
C ILE A 92 -14.62 -7.66 6.21
N SER A 93 -15.11 -6.50 6.66
CA SER A 93 -14.44 -5.21 6.46
C SER A 93 -13.04 -5.20 7.11
N GLY A 94 -12.06 -4.57 6.44
CA GLY A 94 -10.69 -4.38 6.96
C GLY A 94 -9.54 -4.86 6.05
N GLY A 95 -9.86 -5.37 4.85
CA GLY A 95 -8.88 -5.59 3.78
C GLY A 95 -7.73 -6.52 4.17
N GLN A 96 -6.50 -6.18 3.73
CA GLN A 96 -5.29 -6.98 3.96
C GLN A 96 -5.01 -7.30 5.42
N TYR A 97 -5.33 -6.39 6.33
CA TYR A 97 -5.13 -6.60 7.76
C TYR A 97 -6.04 -7.71 8.30
N THR A 98 -7.31 -7.72 7.89
CA THR A 98 -8.27 -8.74 8.31
C THR A 98 -7.86 -10.13 7.84
N TYR A 99 -7.31 -10.25 6.63
CA TYR A 99 -6.79 -11.52 6.09
C TYR A 99 -5.66 -12.10 6.94
N ILE A 100 -4.69 -11.26 7.31
CA ILE A 100 -3.55 -11.65 8.14
C ILE A 100 -4.01 -12.00 9.56
N ARG A 101 -4.90 -11.19 10.14
CA ARG A 101 -5.42 -11.42 11.48
C ARG A 101 -6.20 -12.74 11.60
N LEU A 102 -6.93 -13.13 10.55
CA LEU A 102 -7.69 -14.37 10.50
C LEU A 102 -6.81 -15.62 10.34
N GLY A 103 -5.77 -15.55 9.49
CA GLY A 103 -4.91 -16.70 9.22
C GLY A 103 -3.76 -16.89 10.21
N LEU A 104 -3.22 -15.79 10.75
CA LEU A 104 -1.97 -15.77 11.52
C LEU A 104 -2.16 -15.31 12.98
N GLY A 105 -3.39 -14.98 13.38
CA GLY A 105 -3.72 -14.57 14.74
C GLY A 105 -3.52 -13.09 15.03
N ASN A 106 -3.86 -12.69 16.26
CA ASN A 106 -3.97 -11.29 16.65
C ASN A 106 -2.61 -10.57 16.74
N PHE A 107 -1.56 -11.29 17.18
CA PHE A 107 -0.21 -10.73 17.34
C PHE A 107 0.44 -10.37 16.00
N LEU A 108 0.40 -11.27 15.02
CA LEU A 108 0.95 -11.02 13.69
C LEU A 108 0.14 -9.97 12.91
N GLY A 109 -1.18 -9.92 13.13
CA GLY A 109 -2.01 -8.83 12.66
C GLY A 109 -1.51 -7.47 13.18
N PHE A 110 -1.26 -7.35 14.48
CA PHE A 110 -0.76 -6.11 15.10
C PHE A 110 0.59 -5.67 14.52
N ILE A 111 1.55 -6.58 14.38
CA ILE A 111 2.86 -6.27 13.78
C ILE A 111 2.70 -5.78 12.34
N PHE A 112 1.84 -6.41 11.54
CA PHE A 112 1.56 -5.98 10.18
C PHE A 112 0.92 -4.58 10.13
N ALA A 113 -0.07 -4.32 11.00
CA ALA A 113 -0.70 -3.01 11.09
C ALA A 113 0.30 -1.93 11.52
N ALA A 114 1.12 -2.21 12.52
CA ALA A 114 2.18 -1.32 12.98
C ALA A 114 3.18 -1.02 11.87
N GLN A 115 3.68 -2.04 11.16
CA GLN A 115 4.59 -1.86 10.03
C GLN A 115 3.95 -1.05 8.89
N LYS A 116 2.67 -1.34 8.56
CA LYS A 116 1.96 -0.63 7.49
C LYS A 116 1.77 0.85 7.82
N THR A 117 1.38 1.17 9.05
CA THR A 117 1.11 2.54 9.48
C THR A 117 2.40 3.35 9.66
N LEU A 118 3.44 2.76 10.25
CA LEU A 118 4.68 3.48 10.57
C LEU A 118 5.60 3.62 9.34
N LEU A 119 5.83 2.53 8.62
CA LEU A 119 6.86 2.46 7.59
C LEU A 119 6.28 2.70 6.19
N ARG A 120 5.30 1.89 5.79
CA ARG A 120 4.84 1.84 4.38
C ARG A 120 4.22 3.16 3.92
N ASN A 121 3.32 3.74 4.72
CA ASN A 121 2.66 5.00 4.36
C ASN A 121 3.62 6.18 4.32
N SER A 122 4.67 6.18 5.13
CA SER A 122 5.63 7.27 5.20
C SER A 122 6.63 7.24 4.04
N ILE A 123 7.19 6.06 3.77
CA ILE A 123 8.23 5.89 2.74
C ILE A 123 7.70 6.25 1.35
N SER A 124 6.45 5.88 1.04
CA SER A 124 5.86 6.19 -0.27
C SER A 124 5.75 7.69 -0.53
N GLN A 125 5.41 8.48 0.49
CA GLN A 125 5.30 9.95 0.36
C GLN A 125 6.67 10.60 0.13
N ILE A 126 7.69 10.16 0.87
CA ILE A 126 9.06 10.70 0.74
C ILE A 126 9.62 10.44 -0.67
N ILE A 127 9.45 9.23 -1.19
CA ILE A 127 9.95 8.87 -2.53
C ILE A 127 9.29 9.74 -3.60
N MET A 128 7.96 9.97 -3.52
CA MET A 128 7.26 10.82 -4.46
C MET A 128 7.77 12.27 -4.42
N LEU A 129 7.97 12.85 -3.23
CA LEU A 129 8.45 14.22 -3.08
C LEU A 129 9.91 14.38 -3.55
N LEU A 130 10.79 13.44 -3.20
CA LEU A 130 12.18 13.42 -3.68
C LEU A 130 12.23 13.34 -5.21
N THR A 131 11.35 12.54 -5.79
CA THR A 131 11.31 12.40 -7.25
C THR A 131 10.78 13.66 -7.91
N PHE A 132 9.72 14.28 -7.37
CA PHE A 132 9.20 15.56 -7.84
C PHE A 132 10.28 16.64 -7.84
N ALA A 133 11.03 16.75 -6.75
CA ALA A 133 12.17 17.66 -6.64
C ALA A 133 13.22 17.44 -7.74
N LYS A 134 13.61 16.18 -7.99
CA LYS A 134 14.57 15.84 -9.04
C LYS A 134 14.05 16.20 -10.44
N TYR A 135 12.76 16.03 -10.70
CA TYR A 135 12.16 16.45 -11.97
C TYR A 135 12.15 17.98 -12.12
N THR A 136 11.79 18.73 -11.07
CA THR A 136 11.77 20.20 -11.12
C THR A 136 13.17 20.79 -11.36
N VAL A 137 14.21 20.25 -10.73
CA VAL A 137 15.61 20.67 -10.99
C VAL A 137 16.01 20.39 -12.44
N SER A 138 15.60 19.24 -12.99
CA SER A 138 15.92 18.88 -14.37
C SER A 138 15.24 19.79 -15.41
N LEU A 139 14.18 20.51 -15.03
CA LEU A 139 13.46 21.45 -15.91
C LEU A 139 14.03 22.87 -15.88
N LEU A 140 14.87 23.20 -14.89
CA LEU A 140 15.48 24.53 -14.72
C LEU A 140 17.02 24.43 -14.79
N PRO A 141 17.60 24.24 -15.98
CA PRO A 141 19.05 24.11 -16.15
C PRO A 141 19.86 25.40 -15.86
N THR A 142 19.20 26.51 -15.54
CA THR A 142 19.81 27.86 -15.38
C THR A 142 20.16 28.26 -13.94
N CYS A 143 19.84 27.47 -12.91
CA CYS A 143 20.13 27.82 -11.51
C CYS A 143 21.25 26.95 -10.92
N GLY A 144 22.33 27.60 -10.48
CA GLY A 144 23.50 26.96 -9.87
C GLY A 144 23.24 26.37 -8.47
N SER A 145 23.93 25.27 -8.19
CA SER A 145 23.95 24.48 -6.94
C SER A 145 22.70 23.63 -6.64
N PRO A 146 22.56 22.43 -7.26
CA PRO A 146 21.49 21.47 -6.96
C PRO A 146 21.49 20.97 -5.50
N VAL A 147 22.57 21.24 -4.75
CA VAL A 147 22.77 20.73 -3.39
C VAL A 147 21.87 21.45 -2.37
N LEU A 148 21.59 22.74 -2.55
CA LEU A 148 20.77 23.51 -1.60
C LEU A 148 19.28 23.18 -1.72
N LEU A 149 18.80 22.96 -2.96
CA LEU A 149 17.41 22.59 -3.22
C LEU A 149 17.15 21.14 -2.76
N GLU A 150 18.08 20.23 -3.03
CA GLU A 150 18.01 18.86 -2.52
C GLU A 150 18.01 18.82 -0.98
N LYS A 151 18.82 19.68 -0.33
CA LYS A 151 18.82 19.83 1.14
C LYS A 151 17.53 20.44 1.70
N LEU A 152 16.93 21.43 1.03
CA LEU A 152 15.64 22.00 1.44
C LEU A 152 14.51 20.99 1.32
N ILE A 153 14.47 20.20 0.24
CA ILE A 153 13.49 19.13 0.08
C ILE A 153 13.71 18.02 1.11
N ALA A 154 14.97 17.64 1.37
CA ALA A 154 15.28 16.70 2.45
C ALA A 154 14.79 17.23 3.82
N ALA A 155 15.01 18.51 4.12
CA ALA A 155 14.55 19.14 5.36
C ALA A 155 13.02 19.15 5.49
N ILE A 156 12.29 19.47 4.40
CA ILE A 156 10.82 19.45 4.38
C ILE A 156 10.29 18.02 4.55
N THR A 157 10.90 17.03 3.88
CA THR A 157 10.51 15.61 4.04
C THR A 157 10.75 15.09 5.44
N LEU A 158 11.86 15.48 6.08
CA LEU A 158 12.15 15.12 7.47
C LEU A 158 11.16 15.79 8.43
N GLY A 159 10.80 17.06 8.19
CA GLY A 159 9.80 17.78 8.99
C GLY A 159 8.41 17.11 8.95
N GLU A 160 7.91 16.80 7.75
CA GLU A 160 6.65 16.06 7.56
C GLU A 160 6.67 14.69 8.25
N HIS A 161 7.78 13.95 8.12
CA HIS A 161 7.92 12.64 8.74
C HIS A 161 7.94 12.73 10.28
N ILE A 162 8.68 13.69 10.84
CA ILE A 162 8.73 13.94 12.28
C ILE A 162 7.33 14.31 12.81
N LEU A 163 6.58 15.18 12.12
CA LEU A 163 5.20 15.53 12.50
C LEU A 163 4.27 14.31 12.48
N LYS A 164 4.39 13.44 11.47
CA LYS A 164 3.60 12.20 11.38
C LYS A 164 3.92 11.25 12.54
N LEU A 165 5.18 11.13 12.92
CA LEU A 165 5.62 10.31 14.06
C LEU A 165 5.11 10.89 15.40
N GLN A 166 5.15 12.21 15.57
CA GLN A 166 4.59 12.88 16.75
C GLN A 166 3.07 12.65 16.86
N SER A 167 2.35 12.71 15.74
CA SER A 167 0.91 12.39 15.69
C SER A 167 0.63 10.92 16.00
N ASN A 168 1.46 9.99 15.52
CA ASN A 168 1.28 8.56 15.76
C ASN A 168 1.58 8.18 17.22
N ASN A 169 2.58 8.78 17.86
CA ASN A 169 2.83 8.58 19.29
C ASN A 169 1.61 8.98 20.13
N LYS A 170 0.97 10.10 19.78
CA LYS A 170 -0.25 10.58 20.43
C LYS A 170 -1.45 9.63 20.27
N ILE A 171 -1.55 8.94 19.13
CA ILE A 171 -2.56 7.90 18.89
C ILE A 171 -2.21 6.62 19.66
N THR A 172 -0.93 6.26 19.74
CA THR A 172 -0.46 5.07 20.46
C THR A 172 -0.67 5.21 21.97
N ASP A 173 -0.50 6.43 22.51
CA ASP A 173 -0.80 6.75 23.91
C ASP A 173 -2.31 6.65 24.23
N LEU A 174 -3.19 6.95 23.28
CA LEU A 174 -4.63 6.75 23.42
C LEU A 174 -5.03 5.26 23.43
N PHE A 175 -4.28 4.39 22.76
CA PHE A 175 -4.51 2.94 22.75
C PHE A 175 -3.89 2.19 23.94
N LEU A 176 -2.93 2.79 24.66
CA LEU A 176 -2.34 2.21 25.87
C LEU A 176 -3.02 2.67 27.16
N ASN A 177 -3.85 3.71 27.08
CA ASN A 177 -4.57 4.29 28.22
C ASN A 177 -6.08 3.93 28.22
N TYR A 178 -6.47 2.92 27.44
CA TYR A 178 -7.76 2.23 27.44
C TYR A 178 -7.51 0.73 27.30
#